data_AF-A0A9Q3I023-F1
#
_entry.id   AF-A0A9Q3I023-F1
#
_cell.length_a   1.000
_cell.length_b   1.000
_cell.length_c   1.000
_cell.angle_alpha   90.00
_cell.angle_beta   90.00
_cell.angle_gamma   90.00
#
_symmetry.space_group_name_H-M   'P 1'
#
loop_
_entity.id
_entity.type
_entity.pdbx_description
1 polymer ?
#
loop_
_entity_poly.entity_id
_entity_poly.type
_entity_poly.pdbx_seq_one_letter_code
_entity_poly.pdbx_strand_id
1 'polypeptide(L)' 'MLGKKLEFSTPYCPQTDVSSERLIQAMEEIIRKFCAHGIEYKDHEGFTHDWITLLPAVQLAYNTSQHSPTGKSPPFLKKG' A
#
# COMPACT_ATOMS: atom_id res chain seq x y z
N MET A 1 -22.96 -15.42 -8.42
CA MET A 1 -21.48 -15.35 -8.49
C MET A 1 -21.11 -14.49 -9.69
N LEU A 2 -20.39 -13.38 -9.50
CA LEU A 2 -19.82 -12.62 -10.64
C LEU A 2 -18.87 -13.58 -11.36
N GLY A 3 -19.14 -13.97 -12.61
CA GLY A 3 -18.39 -14.99 -13.38
C GLY A 3 -16.93 -14.64 -13.65
N LYS A 4 -16.13 -14.51 -12.60
CA LYS A 4 -14.71 -14.15 -12.61
C LYS A 4 -13.91 -15.44 -12.45
N LYS A 5 -12.98 -15.66 -13.38
CA LYS A 5 -11.98 -16.73 -13.27
C LYS A 5 -11.02 -16.36 -12.15
N LEU A 6 -10.87 -17.24 -11.17
CA LEU A 6 -9.98 -17.06 -10.04
C LEU A 6 -8.57 -17.50 -10.48
N GLU A 7 -7.64 -16.55 -10.53
CA GLU A 7 -6.24 -16.81 -10.85
C GLU A 7 -5.47 -16.84 -9.54
N PHE A 8 -4.84 -17.98 -9.25
CA PHE A 8 -4.00 -18.17 -8.07
C PHE A 8 -2.53 -18.13 -8.47
N SER A 9 -1.69 -17.56 -7.62
CA SER A 9 -0.25 -17.68 -7.76
C SER A 9 0.18 -19.12 -7.48
N THR A 10 1.21 -19.58 -8.20
CA THR A 10 1.81 -20.90 -7.97
C THR A 10 2.44 -20.92 -6.56
N PRO A 11 2.25 -21.98 -5.76
CA PRO A 11 2.86 -22.08 -4.43
C PRO A 11 4.36 -21.82 -4.49
N TYR A 12 4.89 -21.04 -3.54
CA TYR A 12 6.31 -20.68 -3.44
C TYR A 12 6.90 -19.90 -4.64
N CYS A 13 6.06 -19.36 -5.52
CA CYS A 13 6.47 -18.44 -6.58
C CYS A 13 5.93 -17.01 -6.30
N PRO A 14 6.56 -16.26 -5.37
CA PRO A 14 6.18 -14.86 -5.09
C PRO A 14 6.31 -13.98 -6.34
N GLN A 15 7.11 -14.43 -7.31
CA GLN A 15 7.39 -13.71 -8.55
C GLN A 15 6.14 -13.38 -9.39
N THR A 16 5.10 -14.20 -9.30
CA THR A 16 3.81 -13.96 -9.98
C THR A 16 2.97 -12.85 -9.37
N ASP A 17 3.21 -12.49 -8.10
CA ASP A 17 2.45 -11.47 -7.38
C ASP A 17 3.30 -10.24 -6.97
N VAL A 18 4.48 -10.09 -7.59
CA VAL A 18 5.48 -9.04 -7.26
C VAL A 18 4.88 -7.64 -7.29
N SER A 19 3.92 -7.38 -8.17
CA SER A 19 3.25 -6.07 -8.21
C SER A 19 2.45 -5.80 -6.93
N SER A 20 1.73 -6.81 -6.44
CA SER A 20 0.96 -6.72 -5.21
C SER A 20 1.89 -6.67 -4.00
N GLU A 21 2.94 -7.49 -3.98
CA GLU A 21 3.93 -7.49 -2.90
C GLU A 21 4.66 -6.14 -2.78
N ARG A 22 5.07 -5.53 -3.90
CA ARG A 22 5.68 -4.19 -3.90
C ARG A 22 4.73 -3.10 -3.40
N LEU A 23 3.44 -3.22 -3.73
CA LEU A 23 2.41 -2.32 -3.20
C LEU A 23 2.29 -2.47 -1.69
N ILE A 24 2.17 -3.71 -1.20
CA ILE A 24 2.06 -4.01 0.23
C ILE A 24 3.27 -3.46 1.00
N GLN A 25 4.49 -3.73 0.52
CA GLN A 25 5.73 -3.21 1.14
C GLN A 25 5.75 -1.69 1.23
N ALA A 26 5.35 -0.99 0.16
CA ALA A 26 5.33 0.47 0.15
C ALA A 26 4.28 1.05 1.12
N MET A 27 3.09 0.44 1.18
CA MET A 27 2.05 0.86 2.12
C MET A 27 2.48 0.62 3.57
N GLU A 28 3.08 -0.55 3.86
CA GLU A 28 3.66 -0.87 5.17
C GLU A 28 4.75 0.12 5.60
N GLU A 29 5.64 0.51 4.68
CA GLU A 29 6.69 1.48 4.97
C GLU A 29 6.10 2.84 5.37
N ILE A 30 5.08 3.31 4.65
CA ILE A 30 4.39 4.57 4.96
C ILE A 30 3.70 4.46 6.31
N ILE A 31 2.89 3.41 6.55
CA ILE A 31 2.20 3.19 7.81
C ILE A 31 3.20 3.13 8.97
N ARG A 32 4.32 2.41 8.83
CA ARG A 32 5.34 2.31 9.87
C ARG A 32 5.96 3.67 10.20
N LYS A 33 6.25 4.50 9.19
CA LYS A 33 6.74 5.87 9.41
C LYS A 33 5.71 6.71 10.16
N PHE A 34 4.44 6.68 9.75
CA PHE A 34 3.37 7.44 10.40
C PHE A 34 3.01 6.93 11.80
N CYS A 35 2.97 5.62 12.05
CA CYS A 35 2.69 5.05 13.37
C CYS A 35 3.86 5.24 14.35
N ALA A 36 5.11 5.17 13.87
CA ALA A 36 6.30 5.39 14.71
C ALA A 36 6.62 6.88 14.95
N HIS A 37 6.19 7.78 14.05
CA HIS A 37 6.55 9.21 14.11
C HIS A 37 5.34 10.17 14.11
N GLY A 38 4.11 9.66 14.20
CA GLY A 38 2.84 10.40 14.05
C GLY A 38 2.48 11.40 15.17
N ILE A 39 1.54 12.30 14.85
CA ILE A 39 1.65 13.76 15.07
C ILE A 39 0.89 14.33 16.29
N GLU A 40 -0.13 13.69 16.86
CA GLU A 40 -0.92 14.32 17.96
C GLU A 40 -1.39 13.38 19.08
N TYR A 41 -1.47 12.07 18.84
CA TYR A 41 -1.87 11.11 19.88
C TYR A 41 -0.88 9.95 19.93
N LYS A 42 -0.07 9.98 20.98
CA LYS A 42 0.82 8.90 21.38
C LYS A 42 0.22 8.30 22.64
N ASP A 43 0.10 6.98 22.68
CA ASP A 43 -0.21 6.32 23.95
C ASP A 43 0.95 6.48 24.95
N HIS A 44 0.80 5.90 26.14
CA HIS A 44 1.83 5.95 27.18
C HIS A 44 3.21 5.42 26.72
N GLU A 45 3.26 4.68 25.61
CA GLU A 45 4.47 4.08 25.02
C GLU A 45 5.04 4.89 23.84
N GLY A 46 4.37 5.97 23.43
CA GLY A 46 4.90 6.89 22.41
C GLY A 46 4.43 6.61 20.98
N PHE A 47 3.46 5.71 20.76
CA PHE A 47 3.06 5.23 19.43
C PHE A 47 1.62 5.62 19.07
N THR A 48 1.39 5.89 17.78
CA THR A 48 0.04 6.07 17.21
C THR A 48 -0.41 4.75 16.62
N HIS A 49 -1.33 4.06 17.31
CA HIS A 49 -1.77 2.70 16.98
C HIS A 49 -2.90 2.60 15.95
N ASP A 50 -3.48 3.73 15.54
CA ASP A 50 -4.62 3.73 14.62
C ASP A 50 -4.19 3.73 13.15
N TRP A 51 -3.68 2.58 12.71
CA TRP A 51 -3.33 2.37 11.29
C TRP A 51 -4.57 2.22 10.40
N ILE A 52 -5.73 1.86 10.97
CA ILE A 52 -6.98 1.65 10.23
C ILE A 52 -7.47 2.96 9.64
N THR A 53 -7.46 4.05 10.42
CA THR A 53 -7.85 5.37 9.90
C THR A 53 -6.81 5.97 8.95
N LEU A 54 -5.56 5.51 9.00
CA LEU A 54 -4.51 5.91 8.07
C LEU A 54 -4.62 5.22 6.70
N LEU A 55 -5.24 4.03 6.61
CA LEU A 55 -5.32 3.26 5.37
C LEU A 55 -5.86 4.05 4.17
N PRO A 56 -7.00 4.78 4.25
CA PRO A 56 -7.50 5.56 3.11
C PRO A 56 -6.53 6.66 2.67
N ALA A 57 -5.87 7.31 3.63
CA ALA A 57 -4.90 8.36 3.36
C ALA A 57 -3.63 7.81 2.69
N VAL A 58 -3.12 6.67 3.17
CA VAL A 58 -1.97 5.97 2.57
C VAL A 58 -2.28 5.49 1.16
N GLN A 59 -3.48 4.93 0.94
CA GLN A 59 -3.93 4.49 -0.37
C GLN A 59 -4.00 5.65 -1.37
N LEU A 60 -4.51 6.82 -0.93
CA LEU A 60 -4.54 8.03 -1.75
C LEU A 60 -3.11 8.51 -2.06
N ALA A 61 -2.26 8.64 -1.05
CA ALA A 61 -0.88 9.09 -1.20
C ALA A 61 -0.10 8.22 -2.19
N TYR A 62 -0.20 6.89 -2.06
CA TYR A 62 0.40 5.95 -3.00
C TYR A 62 -0.15 6.13 -4.42
N ASN A 63 -1.47 6.23 -4.58
CA ASN A 63 -2.12 6.41 -5.88
C ASN A 63 -1.79 7.75 -6.55
N THR A 64 -1.39 8.77 -5.79
CA THR A 64 -0.98 10.07 -6.33
C THR A 64 0.53 10.23 -6.52
N SER A 65 1.34 9.35 -5.92
CA SER A 65 2.79 9.41 -5.99
C SER A 65 3.29 8.98 -7.38
N GLN A 66 4.29 9.68 -7.91
CA GLN A 66 4.92 9.32 -9.17
C GLN A 66 5.95 8.22 -8.95
N HIS A 67 5.83 7.13 -9.69
CA HIS A 67 6.79 6.04 -9.61
C HIS A 67 7.99 6.35 -10.52
N SER A 68 9.20 6.37 -9.94
CA SER A 68 10.48 6.63 -10.62
C SER A 68 10.63 5.97 -12.00
N PRO A 69 10.32 4.67 -12.19
CA PRO A 69 10.49 4.02 -13.51
C PRO A 69 9.44 4.42 -14.57
N THR A 70 8.34 5.07 -14.19
CA THR A 70 7.20 5.34 -15.10
C THR A 70 6.80 6.80 -15.18
N GLY A 71 7.28 7.65 -14.27
CA GLY A 71 6.98 9.09 -14.22
C GLY A 71 5.50 9.43 -14.01
N LYS A 72 4.67 8.43 -13.73
CA LYS A 72 3.21 8.52 -13.62
C LYS A 72 2.76 7.80 -12.36
N SER A 73 1.63 8.22 -11.80
CA SER A 73 1.04 7.50 -10.68
C SER A 73 0.20 6.31 -11.17
N PRO A 74 0.04 5.24 -10.36
CA PRO A 74 -0.59 3.99 -10.78
C PRO A 74 -1.98 4.10 -11.43
N PRO A 75 -2.88 5.01 -10.99
CA PRO A 75 -4.17 5.23 -11.65
C PRO A 75 -4.08 5.75 -13.08
N PHE A 76 -3.02 6.49 -13.43
CA PHE A 76 -2.83 6.99 -14.81
C PHE A 76 -2.32 5.91 -15.75
N LEU A 77 -1.74 4.82 -15.23
CA LEU A 77 -1.30 3.66 -16.01
C LEU A 77 -2.44 2.67 -16.26
N LYS A 78 -3.45 2.60 -15.38
CA LYS A 78 -4.62 1.71 -15.54
C LYS A 78 -5.76 2.30 -16.37
N LYS A 79 -5.65 3.56 -16.79
CA LYS A 79 -6.67 4.31 -17.55
C LYS A 79 -6.33 4.53 -19.03
N GLY A 80 -5.18 4.06 -19.50
CA GLY A 80 -4.79 4.03 -20.92
C GLY A 80 -4.96 2.62 -21.48
#